data_AF-A0A259SKG9-F1
#
_entry.id   AF-A0A259SKG9-F1
#
_cell.length_a   1.000
_cell.length_b   1.000
_cell.length_c   1.000
_cell.angle_alpha   90.00
_cell.angle_beta   90.00
_cell.angle_gamma   90.00
#
_symmetry.space_group_name_H-M   'P 1'
#
loop_
_entity.id
_entity.type
_entity.pdbx_description
1 polymer ?
#
loop_
_entity_poly.entity_id
_entity_poly.type
_entity_poly.pdbx_seq_one_letter_code
_entity_poly.pdbx_strand_id
1 'polypeptide(L)'
;MSGSRGVSIGQTALTRERTTVTISAVEVLTVLRIPLAVIDELIRAHPRLAAEIGESLELKRAAAADAIAALGLPRGEIRPR
;
A
#
# COMPACT_ATOMS: atom_id res chain seq x y z
N MET A 1 -7.96 4.92 7.28
CA MET A 1 -8.32 3.89 6.29
C MET A 1 -8.45 2.57 7.05
N SER A 2 -9.65 2.00 7.15
CA SER A 2 -9.87 0.74 7.88
C SER A 2 -9.44 -0.42 6.98
N GLY A 3 -8.41 -1.17 7.38
CA GLY A 3 -7.97 -2.37 6.67
C GLY A 3 -8.83 -3.56 7.10
N SER A 4 -9.66 -4.08 6.21
CA SER A 4 -10.32 -5.37 6.42
C SER A 4 -9.38 -6.54 6.11
N ARG A 5 -9.73 -7.75 6.54
CA ARG A 5 -8.96 -8.98 6.27
C ARG A 5 -8.59 -9.09 4.79
N GLY A 6 -7.33 -9.37 4.49
CA GLY A 6 -6.81 -9.53 3.13
C GLY A 6 -6.25 -8.25 2.48
N VAL A 7 -6.32 -7.10 3.16
CA VAL A 7 -5.72 -5.84 2.67
C VAL A 7 -4.22 -5.81 2.96
N SER A 8 -3.41 -5.54 1.93
CA SER A 8 -1.97 -5.35 2.05
C SER A 8 -1.64 -3.89 2.38
N ILE A 9 -0.70 -3.68 3.31
CA ILE A 9 -0.26 -2.37 3.80
C ILE A 9 1.24 -2.21 3.52
N GLY A 10 1.69 -0.99 3.23
CA GLY A 10 3.12 -0.68 3.09
C GLY A 10 3.69 -1.00 1.71
N GLN A 11 2.84 -1.31 0.72
CA GLN A 11 3.31 -1.61 -0.64
C GLN A 11 4.01 -0.41 -1.31
N THR A 12 3.74 0.84 -0.89
CA THR A 12 4.49 2.01 -1.37
C THR A 12 5.95 2.03 -0.91
N ALA A 13 6.30 1.29 0.15
CA ALA A 13 7.70 1.12 0.54
C ALA A 13 8.48 0.26 -0.47
N LEU A 14 7.78 -0.47 -1.35
CA LEU A 14 8.37 -1.22 -2.46
C LEU A 14 8.64 -0.34 -3.69
N THR A 15 8.18 0.90 -3.68
CA THR A 15 8.46 1.89 -4.73
C THR A 15 9.53 2.86 -4.25
N ARG A 16 10.08 3.67 -5.18
CA ARG A 16 11.07 4.71 -4.83
C ARG A 16 10.43 6.00 -4.27
N GLU A 17 9.13 6.00 -4.03
CA GLU A 17 8.40 7.16 -3.53
C GLU A 17 8.51 7.25 -2.00
N ARG A 18 8.67 8.47 -1.47
CA ARG A 18 8.65 8.66 -0.01
C ARG A 18 7.27 8.31 0.53
N THR A 19 7.20 7.37 1.46
CA THR A 19 5.96 7.02 2.14
C THR A 19 5.59 8.13 3.13
N THR A 20 4.48 8.84 2.88
CA THR A 20 3.94 9.94 3.71
C THR A 20 2.71 9.56 4.54
N VAL A 21 2.33 8.28 4.55
CA VAL A 21 1.11 7.80 5.19
C VAL A 21 1.42 7.08 6.50
N THR A 22 0.73 7.48 7.58
CA THR A 22 0.73 6.76 8.86
C THR A 22 -0.54 5.92 8.98
N ILE A 23 -0.41 4.67 9.42
CA ILE A 23 -1.53 3.75 9.61
C ILE A 23 -1.57 3.32 11.07
N SER A 24 -2.72 3.52 11.72
CA SER A 24 -2.99 3.09 13.09
C SER A 24 -4.09 2.02 13.10
N ALA A 25 -3.94 1.03 13.97
CA ALA A 25 -4.98 0.04 14.22
C ALA A 25 -6.05 0.66 15.12
N VAL A 26 -7.32 0.60 14.70
CA VAL A 26 -8.49 1.08 15.48
C VAL A 26 -9.03 -0.03 16.39
N GLU A 27 -8.77 -1.29 16.02
CA GLU A 27 -9.12 -2.51 16.77
C GLU A 27 -7.96 -3.51 16.70
N VAL A 28 -8.06 -4.64 17.42
CA VAL A 28 -7.04 -5.70 17.40
C VAL A 28 -6.87 -6.25 15.98
N LEU A 29 -5.67 -6.05 15.42
CA LEU A 29 -5.33 -6.46 14.07
C LEU A 29 -4.13 -7.41 14.09
N THR A 30 -4.26 -8.55 13.41
CA THR A 30 -3.12 -9.45 13.14
C THR A 30 -2.60 -9.19 11.73
N VAL A 31 -1.29 -8.96 11.60
CA VAL A 31 -0.64 -8.68 10.31
C VAL A 31 0.51 -9.64 10.05
N LEU A 32 0.69 -10.00 8.78
CA LEU A 32 1.90 -10.66 8.31
C LEU A 32 2.92 -9.59 7.89
N ARG A 33 4.08 -9.57 8.54
CA ARG A 33 5.17 -8.64 8.19
C ARG A 33 6.20 -9.36 7.33
N ILE A 34 6.46 -8.83 6.14
CA ILE A 34 7.54 -9.29 5.26
C ILE A 34 8.64 -8.21 5.26
N PRO A 35 9.89 -8.52 5.64
CA PRO A 35 11.00 -7.57 5.57
C PRO A 35 11.32 -7.18 4.11
N LEU A 36 11.72 -5.93 3.88
CA LEU A 36 12.06 -5.45 2.53
C LEU A 36 13.17 -6.27 1.88
N ALA A 37 14.20 -6.64 2.66
CA ALA A 37 15.30 -7.47 2.18
C ALA A 37 14.85 -8.82 1.58
N VAL A 38 13.77 -9.42 2.12
CA VAL A 38 13.20 -10.66 1.57
C VAL A 38 12.56 -10.41 0.21
N ILE A 39 11.87 -9.27 0.05
CA ILE A 39 11.31 -8.88 -1.26
C ILE A 39 12.43 -8.59 -2.26
N ASP A 40 13.51 -7.94 -1.83
CA ASP A 40 14.68 -7.66 -2.67
C ASP A 40 15.33 -8.96 -3.18
N GLU A 41 15.48 -9.97 -2.31
CA GLU A 41 15.99 -11.29 -2.68
C GLU A 41 15.06 -11.99 -3.69
N LEU A 42 13.75 -11.93 -3.48
CA LEU A 42 12.77 -12.52 -4.41
C LEU A 42 12.77 -11.81 -5.77
N ILE A 43 12.92 -10.48 -5.80
CA ILE A 43 13.04 -9.72 -7.05
C ILE A 43 14.34 -10.07 -7.78
N ARG A 44 15.46 -10.25 -7.06
CA ARG A 44 16.72 -10.69 -7.67
C ARG A 44 16.59 -12.08 -8.30
N ALA A 45 15.90 -13.01 -7.62
CA ALA A 45 15.64 -14.35 -8.13
C ALA A 45 14.63 -14.35 -9.30
N HIS A 46 13.66 -13.43 -9.29
CA HIS A 46 12.58 -13.35 -10.26
C HIS A 46 12.36 -11.90 -10.72
N PRO A 47 13.13 -11.38 -11.70
CA PRO A 47 13.09 -9.97 -12.09
C PRO A 47 11.71 -9.46 -12.53
N ARG A 48 10.87 -10.34 -13.09
CA ARG A 48 9.49 -10.02 -13.49
C ARG A 48 8.58 -9.65 -12.31
N LEU A 49 8.89 -10.17 -11.12
CA LEU A 49 8.11 -9.94 -9.91
C LEU A 49 8.01 -8.45 -9.56
N ALA A 50 9.06 -7.66 -9.82
CA ALA A 50 9.02 -6.22 -9.59
C ALA A 50 7.98 -5.50 -10.46
N ALA A 51 7.86 -5.91 -11.73
CA ALA A 51 6.87 -5.35 -12.64
C ALA A 51 5.44 -5.72 -12.23
N GLU A 52 5.23 -6.99 -11.86
CA GLU A 52 3.94 -7.50 -11.38
C GLU A 52 3.50 -6.83 -10.07
N ILE A 53 4.44 -6.61 -9.14
CA ILE A 53 4.21 -5.84 -7.92
C ILE A 53 3.81 -4.41 -8.26
N GLY A 54 4.53 -3.75 -9.17
CA GLY A 54 4.23 -2.38 -9.61
C GLY A 54 2.85 -2.24 -10.24
N GLU A 55 2.48 -3.15 -11.14
CA GLU A 55 1.16 -3.17 -11.78
C GLU A 55 0.02 -3.37 -10.76
N SER A 56 0.18 -4.33 -9.84
CA SER A 56 -0.80 -4.57 -8.78
C SER A 56 -1.00 -3.35 -7.87
N LEU A 57 0.08 -2.64 -7.57
CA LEU A 57 0.07 -1.40 -6.80
C LEU A 57 -0.73 -0.29 -7.50
N GLU A 58 -0.51 -0.13 -8.80
CA GLU A 58 -1.18 0.92 -9.58
C GLU A 58 -2.69 0.65 -9.71
N LEU A 59 -3.09 -0.61 -9.96
CA LEU A 59 -4.51 -1.00 -9.97
C LEU A 59 -5.22 -0.66 -8.66
N LYS A 60 -4.56 -0.87 -7.51
CA LYS A 60 -5.12 -0.52 -6.20
C LYS A 60 -5.21 0.99 -5.98
N ARG A 61 -4.22 1.76 -6.47
CA ARG A 61 -4.25 3.23 -6.41
C ARG A 61 -5.42 3.80 -7.21
N ALA A 62 -5.62 3.30 -8.43
CA ALA A 62 -6.74 3.69 -9.27
C ALA A 62 -8.08 3.39 -8.57
N ALA A 63 -8.27 2.16 -8.08
CA ALA A 63 -9.48 1.78 -7.36
C ALA A 63 -9.74 2.62 -6.10
N ALA A 64 -8.69 2.97 -5.35
CA ALA A 64 -8.82 3.86 -4.20
C ALA A 64 -9.18 5.30 -4.60
N ALA A 65 -8.60 5.81 -5.68
CA ALA A 65 -8.93 7.13 -6.22
C ALA A 65 -10.38 7.20 -6.69
N ASP A 66 -10.86 6.17 -7.39
CA ASP A 66 -12.25 6.05 -7.85
C ASP A 66 -13.23 5.98 -6.67
N ALA A 67 -12.90 5.21 -5.63
CA ALA A 67 -13.72 5.13 -4.43
C ALA A 67 -13.81 6.47 -3.68
N ILE A 68 -12.72 7.24 -3.61
CA ILE A 68 -12.70 8.59 -3.02
C ILE A 68 -13.53 9.56 -3.87
N ALA A 69 -13.37 9.51 -5.20
CA ALA A 69 -14.14 10.34 -6.13
C ALA A 69 -15.65 10.06 -6.03
N ALA A 70 -16.04 8.78 -5.91
CA ALA A 70 -17.44 8.38 -5.74
C ALA A 70 -18.08 8.89 -4.43
N LEU A 71 -17.26 9.18 -3.41
CA LEU A 71 -17.71 9.74 -2.13
C LEU A 71 -17.77 11.29 -2.15
N GLY A 72 -17.38 11.95 -3.26
CA GLY A 72 -17.41 13.41 -3.38
C GLY A 72 -16.43 14.14 -2.46
N LEU A 73 -15.47 13.43 -1.86
CA LEU A 73 -14.50 13.99 -0.93
C LEU A 73 -13.32 14.58 -1.71
N PRO A 74 -12.98 15.87 -1.54
CA PRO A 74 -11.77 16.43 -2.15
C PRO A 74 -10.53 15.73 -1.58
N ARG A 75 -9.48 15.58 -2.42
CA ARG A 75 -8.17 15.06 -1.99
C ARG A 75 -7.62 15.94 -0.86
N GLY A 76 -7.91 15.56 0.38
CA GLY A 76 -7.48 16.28 1.58
C GLY A 76 -6.16 15.72 2.12
N GLU A 77 -5.18 16.60 2.29
CA GLU A 77 -3.97 16.36 3.08
C GLU A 77 -4.39 16.04 4.53
N ILE A 78 -4.28 14.77 4.91
CA ILE A 78 -4.46 14.37 6.31
C ILE A 78 -3.24 14.87 7.07
N ARG A 79 -3.36 16.03 7.72
CA ARG A 79 -2.32 16.59 8.60
C ARG A 79 -2.43 15.92 9.97
N PRO A 80 -1.47 15.09 10.40
CA PRO A 80 -1.47 14.57 11.76
C PRO A 80 -1.14 15.71 12.71
N ARG A 81 -1.93 15.83 13.80
CA ARG A 81 -1.63 16.69 14.95
C ARG A 81 -0.67 15.99 15.89
#